data_AF-A0A8X6MZF6-F1
#
_entry.id   AF-A0A8X6MZF6-F1
#
_cell.length_a   1.000
_cell.length_b   1.000
_cell.length_c   1.000
_cell.angle_alpha   90.00
_cell.angle_beta   90.00
_cell.angle_gamma   90.00
#
_symmetry.space_group_name_H-M   'P 1'
#
loop_
_entity.id
_entity.type
_entity.pdbx_description
1 polymer ?
#
loop_
_entity_poly.entity_id
_entity_poly.type
_entity_poly.pdbx_seq_one_letter_code
_entity_poly.pdbx_strand_id
1 'polypeptide(L)' 'MIINAGDCPETPCPDGEYCIRVLGSTSCSKAAKSRHACSAEPGRGGVYDFVPPCESGLKCDTSKTIHTCD' A
#
# COMPACT_ATOMS: atom_id res chain seq x y z
N MET A 1 18.82 -3.17 10.69
CA MET A 1 18.65 -2.31 9.51
C MET A 1 17.31 -1.62 9.65
N ILE A 2 17.30 -0.38 10.12
CA ILE A 2 16.07 0.42 10.25
C ILE A 2 16.01 1.22 8.95
N ILE A 3 15.15 0.81 8.02
CA ILE A 3 14.83 1.58 6.83
C ILE A 3 14.10 2.83 7.32
N ASN A 4 14.73 4.00 7.20
CA ASN A 4 14.12 5.28 7.55
C ASN A 4 12.86 5.47 6.69
N ALA A 5 11.73 5.70 7.34
CA ALA A 5 10.52 6.22 6.72
C ALA A 5 10.81 7.65 6.26
N GLY A 6 10.86 7.88 4.95
CA GLY A 6 11.15 9.19 4.38
C GLY A 6 10.88 9.23 2.89
N ASP A 7 9.75 9.87 2.55
CA ASP A 7 9.40 10.47 1.26
C ASP A 7 9.20 9.57 0.04
N CYS A 8 8.05 8.89 0.00
CA CYS A 8 7.37 8.75 -1.28
C CYS A 8 6.36 9.90 -1.41
N PRO A 9 6.71 10.92 -2.22
CA PRO A 9 6.87 10.88 -3.68
C PRO A 9 8.25 11.29 -4.25
N GLU A 10 9.29 11.51 -3.45
CA GLU A 10 10.61 11.94 -3.94
C GLU A 10 11.56 10.77 -4.26
N THR A 11 11.43 9.66 -3.53
CA THR A 11 12.16 8.42 -3.79
C THR A 11 11.17 7.30 -4.12
N PRO A 12 11.23 6.68 -5.32
CA PRO A 12 10.36 5.57 -5.66
C PRO A 12 10.67 4.36 -4.77
N CYS A 13 9.62 3.65 -4.35
CA CYS A 13 9.76 2.43 -3.57
C CYS A 13 10.47 1.33 -4.38
N PRO A 14 11.10 0.36 -3.71
CA PRO A 14 11.65 -0.82 -4.37
C PRO A 14 10.60 -1.56 -5.21
N ASP A 15 11.06 -2.32 -6.19
CA ASP A 15 10.16 -3.15 -7.00
C ASP A 15 9.33 -4.09 -6.10
N GLY A 16 8.01 -4.12 -6.34
CA GLY A 16 7.04 -4.85 -5.52
C GLY A 16 6.66 -4.17 -4.19
N GLU A 17 7.03 -2.92 -3.98
CA GLU A 17 6.59 -2.09 -2.85
C GLU A 17 5.82 -0.86 -3.30
N TYR A 18 4.93 -0.42 -2.41
CA TYR A 18 4.02 0.68 -2.64
C TYR A 18 4.17 1.72 -1.54
N CYS A 19 4.05 2.98 -1.94
CA CYS A 19 4.03 4.05 -0.98
C CYS A 19 2.71 4.05 -0.20
N ILE A 20 2.79 3.91 1.11
CA ILE A 20 1.66 4.09 2.01
C ILE A 20 1.86 5.31 2.92
N ARG A 21 0.77 5.97 3.29
CA ARG A 21 0.73 7.01 4.32
C ARG A 21 0.13 6.43 5.59
N VAL A 22 0.85 6.58 6.69
CA VAL A 22 0.41 6.15 8.03
C VAL A 22 0.61 7.33 8.98
N LEU A 23 -0.49 7.84 9.53
CA LEU A 23 -0.49 8.92 10.54
C LEU A 23 0.32 10.16 10.13
N GLY A 24 0.29 10.52 8.85
CA GLY A 24 0.99 11.71 8.33
C GLY A 24 2.41 11.46 7.82
N SER A 25 2.97 10.27 8.04
CA SER A 25 4.27 9.86 7.49
C SER A 25 4.08 8.92 6.30
N THR A 26 4.97 9.00 5.30
CA THR A 26 5.00 8.06 4.18
C THR A 26 6.08 7.00 4.38
N SER A 27 5.78 5.77 3.96
CA SER A 27 6.70 4.64 4.02
C SER A 27 6.43 3.68 2.86
N CYS A 28 7.46 2.99 2.39
CA CYS A 28 7.27 1.86 1.49
C CYS A 28 6.73 0.66 2.27
N SER A 29 5.81 -0.07 1.65
CA SER A 29 5.25 -1.31 2.18
C SER A 29 5.08 -2.33 1.06
N LYS A 30 5.26 -3.61 1.38
CA LYS A 30 5.03 -4.71 0.44
C LYS A 30 3.56 -4.81 0.09
N ALA A 31 3.27 -5.30 -1.12
CA ALA A 31 1.91 -5.58 -1.55
C ALA A 31 1.14 -6.44 -0.52
N ALA A 32 -0.17 -6.20 -0.41
CA ALA A 32 -1.05 -6.97 0.44
C ALA A 32 -1.23 -8.39 -0.12
N LYS A 33 -1.06 -9.38 0.74
CA LYS A 33 -1.22 -10.80 0.40
C LYS A 33 -2.67 -11.23 0.46
N SER A 34 -2.97 -12.43 -0.02
CA SER A 34 -4.31 -13.03 0.11
C SER A 34 -4.83 -12.93 1.54
N ARG A 35 -6.09 -12.51 1.67
CA ARG A 35 -6.82 -12.26 2.93
C ARG A 35 -6.27 -11.12 3.80
N HIS A 36 -5.34 -10.32 3.30
CA HIS A 36 -4.87 -9.12 4.00
C HIS A 36 -5.64 -7.89 3.51
N ALA A 37 -5.69 -6.87 4.37
CA ALA A 37 -6.30 -5.60 4.05
C ALA A 37 -5.60 -4.91 2.87
N CYS A 38 -6.39 -4.29 1.99
CA CYS A 38 -5.87 -3.66 0.78
C CYS A 38 -6.58 -2.35 0.44
N SER A 39 -5.94 -1.55 -0.40
CA SER A 39 -6.58 -0.44 -1.10
C SER A 39 -6.62 -0.72 -2.59
N ALA A 40 -7.80 -0.59 -3.20
CA ALA A 40 -7.98 -0.76 -4.64
C ALA A 40 -7.33 0.37 -5.44
N GLU A 41 -7.32 1.59 -4.90
CA GLU A 41 -6.82 2.78 -5.59
C GLU A 41 -5.84 3.55 -4.69
N PRO A 42 -4.80 4.17 -5.28
CA PRO A 42 -3.96 5.09 -4.54
C PRO A 42 -4.73 6.36 -4.19
N GLY A 43 -4.41 6.94 -3.04
CA GLY A 43 -4.90 8.26 -2.66
C GLY A 43 -4.20 9.38 -3.43
N ARG A 44 -4.35 10.61 -2.91
CA ARG A 44 -3.82 11.82 -3.55
C ARG A 44 -2.29 11.74 -3.74
N GLY A 45 -1.83 11.91 -4.97
CA GLY A 45 -0.40 11.92 -5.30
C GLY A 45 0.20 10.52 -5.50
N GLY A 46 -0.61 9.49 -5.73
CA GLY A 46 -0.12 8.13 -5.96
C GLY A 46 0.29 7.39 -4.68
N VAL A 47 -0.11 7.91 -3.51
CA VAL A 47 0.20 7.35 -2.19
C VAL A 47 -1.04 6.69 -1.62
N TYR A 48 -0.91 5.44 -1.22
CA TYR A 48 -1.99 4.66 -0.60
C TYR A 48 -2.21 5.10 0.85
N ASP A 49 -3.46 5.12 1.31
CA ASP A 49 -3.76 5.50 2.69
C ASP A 49 -3.85 4.23 3.56
N PHE A 50 -3.00 4.16 4.59
CA PHE A 50 -2.83 3.06 5.56
C PHE A 50 -2.39 1.69 5.00
N VAL A 51 -2.95 1.23 3.88
CA VAL A 51 -2.75 -0.12 3.33
C VAL A 51 -2.36 -0.10 1.86
N PRO A 52 -1.43 -0.97 1.43
CA PRO A 52 -0.99 -1.07 0.04
C PRO A 52 -2.05 -1.76 -0.86
N PRO A 53 -1.86 -1.78 -2.19
CA PRO A 53 -2.66 -2.61 -3.07
C PRO A 53 -2.27 -4.09 -2.94
N CYS A 54 -3.07 -4.96 -3.54
CA CYS A 54 -2.81 -6.38 -3.56
C CYS A 54 -1.58 -6.75 -4.42
N GLU A 55 -0.94 -7.87 -4.08
CA GLU A 55 0.10 -8.46 -4.93
C GLU A 55 -0.45 -8.85 -6.30
N SER A 56 0.44 -8.91 -7.29
CA SER A 56 0.06 -9.27 -8.66
C SER A 56 -0.62 -10.64 -8.69
N GLY A 57 -1.84 -10.67 -9.23
CA GLY A 57 -2.66 -11.88 -9.33
C GLY A 57 -3.82 -11.93 -8.34
N LEU A 58 -3.88 -11.03 -7.36
CA LEU A 58 -5.02 -10.88 -6.45
C LEU A 58 -5.81 -9.61 -6.75
N LYS A 59 -7.09 -9.61 -6.39
CA LYS A 59 -7.97 -8.44 -6.49
C LYS A 59 -8.36 -7.96 -5.12
N CYS A 60 -8.41 -6.65 -4.94
CA CYS A 60 -8.92 -6.06 -3.71
C CYS A 60 -10.46 -6.15 -3.72
N ASP A 61 -11.04 -7.03 -2.91
CA ASP A 61 -12.49 -7.16 -2.75
C ASP A 61 -13.03 -5.96 -1.95
N THR A 62 -13.62 -4.99 -2.65
CA THR A 62 -14.24 -3.81 -2.05
C THR A 62 -15.70 -4.02 -1.66
N SER A 63 -16.21 -5.25 -1.78
CA SER A 63 -17.60 -5.58 -1.47
C SER A 63 -17.88 -5.61 0.04
N LYS A 64 -16.82 -5.71 0.85
CA LYS A 64 -16.86 -5.84 2.31
C LYS A 64 -16.49 -4.52 3.00
N THR A 65 -16.92 -4.37 4.24
CA THR A 65 -16.52 -3.25 5.11
C THR A 65 -14.99 -3.14 5.27
N ILE A 66 -14.31 -4.29 5.29
CA ILE A 66 -12.85 -4.37 5.27
C ILE A 66 -12.47 -4.95 3.92
N HIS A 67 -11.82 -4.13 3.10
CA HIS A 67 -11.34 -4.56 1.79
C HIS A 67 -10.19 -5.55 1.97
N THR A 68 -10.24 -6.70 1.31
CA THR A 68 -9.21 -7.74 1.42
C THR A 68 -8.81 -8.29 0.07
N CYS A 69 -7.56 -8.73 -0.08
CA CYS A 69 -7.12 -9.39 -1.31
C CYS A 69 -7.71 -10.80 -1.45
N ASP A 70 -8.33 -11.08 -2.59
CA ASP A 70 -8.87 -12.37 -2.99
C ASP A 70 -8.47 -12.72 -4.43
#